data_AF-A0A222WQC9-F1
#
_entry.id   AF-A0A222WQC9-F1
#
_cell.length_a   1.000
_cell.length_b   1.000
_cell.length_c   1.000
_cell.angle_alpha   90.00
_cell.angle_beta   90.00
_cell.angle_gamma   90.00
#
_symmetry.space_group_name_H-M   'P 1'
#
loop_
_entity.id
_entity.type
_entity.pdbx_description
1 polymer ?
#
loop_
_entity_poly.entity_id
_entity_poly.type
_entity_poly.pdbx_seq_one_letter_code
_entity_poly.pdbx_strand_id
1 'polypeptide(L)' 'MNRDETLTLIQQMEQARQHLHDLYEEYGFGHACVLEQSMLLDELINQYNRMFQTKKQPHYV' A
#
# COMPACT_ATOMS: atom_id res chain seq x y z
N MET A 1 20.28 -0.11 2.56
CA MET A 1 18.85 -0.25 2.91
C MET A 1 18.74 -0.07 4.40
N ASN A 2 18.20 1.04 4.88
CA ASN A 2 17.88 1.19 6.29
C ASN A 2 16.69 0.27 6.58
N ARG A 3 16.86 -0.67 7.52
CA ARG A 3 15.77 -1.54 7.97
C ARG A 3 14.61 -0.72 8.53
N ASP A 4 14.91 0.45 9.08
CA ASP A 4 13.95 1.39 9.66
C ASP A 4 12.99 1.98 8.62
N GLU A 5 13.47 2.28 7.41
CA GLU A 5 12.62 2.77 6.31
C GLU A 5 11.65 1.67 5.85
N THR A 6 12.13 0.43 5.75
CA THR A 6 11.29 -0.73 5.44
C THR A 6 10.22 -0.97 6.49
N LEU A 7 10.59 -0.96 7.78
CA LEU A 7 9.65 -1.19 8.88
C LEU A 7 8.57 -0.10 8.92
N THR A 8 8.98 1.15 8.72
CA THR A 8 8.07 2.29 8.66
C THR A 8 7.05 2.11 7.53
N LEU A 9 7.49 1.64 6.36
CA LEU A 9 6.61 1.42 5.21
C LEU A 9 5.64 0.27 5.41
N ILE A 10 6.10 -0.86 5.99
CA ILE A 10 5.23 -2.00 6.35
C ILE A 10 4.16 -1.55 7.34
N GLN A 11 4.54 -0.74 8.33
CA GLN A 11 3.62 -0.25 9.35
C GLN A 11 2.57 0.70 8.76
N GLN A 12 2.96 1.56 7.81
CA GLN A 12 2.01 2.38 7.05
C GLN A 12 1.05 1.54 6.21
N MET A 13 1.53 0.48 5.56
CA MET A 13 0.69 -0.44 4.81
C MET A 13 -0.32 -1.18 5.71
N GLU A 14 0.10 -1.65 6.88
CA GLU A 14 -0.81 -2.29 7.83
C GLU A 14 -1.88 -1.33 8.36
N GLN A 15 -1.50 -0.11 8.72
CA GLN A 15 -2.44 0.93 9.12
C GLN A 15 -3.43 1.23 7.98
N ALA A 16 -2.93 1.36 6.75
CA ALA A 16 -3.77 1.62 5.60
C ALA A 16 -4.74 0.46 5.30
N ARG A 17 -4.29 -0.79 5.44
CA ARG A 17 -5.15 -1.99 5.34
C ARG A 17 -6.23 -2.02 6.40
N GLN A 18 -5.89 -1.69 7.64
CA GLN A 18 -6.81 -1.74 8.76
C GLN A 18 -7.89 -0.67 8.61
N HIS A 19 -7.49 0.54 8.20
CA HIS A 19 -8.41 1.63 7.87
C HIS A 19 -9.31 1.27 6.68
N LEU A 20 -8.77 0.63 5.64
CA LEU A 20 -9.55 0.16 4.51
C LEU A 20 -10.58 -0.90 4.91
N HIS A 21 -10.21 -1.83 5.79
CA HIS A 21 -11.12 -2.85 6.30
C HIS A 21 -12.26 -2.23 7.11
N ASP A 22 -11.96 -1.27 7.97
CA ASP A 22 -12.94 -0.55 8.78
C ASP A 22 -13.92 0.23 7.90
N LEU A 23 -13.41 1.00 6.93
CA LEU A 23 -14.24 1.69 5.93
C LEU A 23 -15.05 0.72 5.06
N TYR A 24 -14.48 -0.45 4.76
CA TYR A 24 -15.16 -1.47 3.97
C TYR A 24 -16.31 -2.12 4.76
N GLU A 25 -16.12 -2.37 6.06
CA GLU A 25 -17.17 -2.86 6.95
C GLU A 25 -18.27 -1.82 7.19
N GLU A 26 -17.91 -0.54 7.29
CA GLU A 26 -18.85 0.55 7.56
C GLU A 26 -19.63 1.01 6.31
N TYR A 27 -18.95 1.18 5.16
CA TYR A 27 -19.54 1.77 3.95
C TYR A 27 -19.64 0.82 2.74
N GLY A 28 -18.88 -0.28 2.72
CA GLY A 28 -18.81 -1.23 1.60
C GLY A 28 -17.93 -0.79 0.41
N PHE A 29 -17.84 -1.65 -0.61
CA PHE A 29 -16.92 -1.51 -1.76
C PHE A 29 -17.16 -0.25 -2.63
N GLY A 30 -18.33 0.40 -2.48
CA GLY A 30 -18.77 1.49 -3.36
C GLY A 30 -18.45 2.89 -2.84
N HIS A 31 -17.87 3.03 -1.64
CA HIS A 31 -17.64 4.34 -1.05
C HIS A 31 -16.34 4.96 -1.55
N ALA A 32 -16.38 6.24 -1.91
CA ALA A 32 -15.21 6.98 -2.39
C ALA A 32 -14.03 6.86 -1.42
N CYS A 33 -14.30 6.88 -0.11
CA CYS A 33 -13.27 6.74 0.91
C CYS A 33 -12.55 5.37 0.86
N VAL A 34 -13.28 4.27 0.57
CA VAL A 34 -12.67 2.94 0.40
C VAL A 34 -11.81 2.88 -0.86
N LEU A 35 -12.25 3.53 -1.94
CA LEU A 35 -11.49 3.60 -3.19
C LEU A 35 -10.22 4.44 -3.04
N GLU A 36 -10.31 5.62 -2.42
CA GLU A 36 -9.15 6.47 -2.13
C GLU A 36 -8.16 5.76 -1.21
N GLN A 37 -8.66 5.10 -0.16
CA GLN A 37 -7.83 4.31 0.75
C GLN A 37 -7.17 3.13 0.04
N SER A 38 -7.86 2.50 -0.93
CA SER A 38 -7.30 1.43 -1.75
C SER A 38 -6.14 1.94 -2.61
N MET A 39 -6.31 3.10 -3.25
CA MET A 39 -5.26 3.73 -4.06
C MET A 39 -4.02 4.08 -3.22
N LEU A 40 -4.22 4.59 -2.00
CA LEU A 40 -3.13 4.90 -1.08
C LEU A 40 -2.37 3.64 -0.64
N LEU A 41 -3.09 2.55 -0.33
CA LEU A 41 -2.47 1.26 -0.02
C LEU A 41 -1.67 0.71 -1.20
N ASP A 42 -2.19 0.81 -2.43
CA ASP A 42 -1.52 0.35 -3.65
C ASP A 42 -0.24 1.15 -3.92
N GLU A 43 -0.26 2.47 -3.67
CA GLU A 43 0.93 3.32 -3.78
C GLU A 43 2.00 2.93 -2.76
N LEU A 44 1.63 2.67 -1.50
CA LEU A 44 2.56 2.20 -0.47
C LEU A 44 3.16 0.83 -0.82
N ILE A 45 2.34 -0.09 -1.34
CA ILE A 45 2.80 -1.40 -1.85
C ILE A 45 3.76 -1.20 -3.02
N ASN A 46 3.45 -0.29 -3.96
CA ASN A 46 4.32 0.00 -5.09
C ASN A 46 5.63 0.67 -4.68
N GLN A 47 5.63 1.53 -3.65
CA GLN A 47 6.85 2.06 -3.06
C GLN A 47 7.68 0.96 -2.40
N TYR A 48 7.05 0.06 -1.64
CA TYR A 48 7.71 -1.08 -1.03
C TYR A 48 8.32 -1.95 -2.12
N ASN A 49 7.52 -2.33 -3.11
CA ASN A 49 7.98 -3.07 -4.26
C ASN A 49 9.12 -2.34 -4.97
N ARG A 50 9.06 -1.04 -5.26
CA ARG A 50 10.19 -0.31 -5.89
C ARG A 50 11.46 -0.38 -5.05
N MET A 51 11.37 -0.22 -3.73
CA MET A 51 12.52 -0.33 -2.84
C MET A 51 13.15 -1.72 -2.91
N PHE A 52 12.34 -2.78 -2.92
CA PHE A 52 12.79 -4.18 -2.95
C PHE A 52 13.08 -4.74 -4.35
N GLN A 53 12.44 -4.22 -5.39
CA GLN A 53 12.46 -4.68 -6.79
C GLN A 53 13.48 -3.96 -7.67
N THR A 54 14.31 -3.06 -7.12
CA THR A 54 15.55 -2.62 -7.80
C THR A 54 16.47 -3.78 -8.24
N LYS A 55 16.15 -5.03 -7.89
CA LYS A 55 16.84 -6.24 -8.34
C LYS A 55 16.12 -7.10 -9.41
N LYS A 56 14.87 -6.84 -9.81
CA LYS A 56 14.22 -7.63 -10.87
C LYS A 56 13.33 -6.82 -11.81
N GLN A 57 14.02 -6.33 -12.84
CA GLN A 57 13.70 -6.41 -14.27
C GLN A 57 13.31 -5.12 -15.01
N PRO A 58 13.98 -4.86 -16.14
CA PRO A 58 13.60 -3.83 -17.09
C PRO A 58 12.26 -4.21 -17.74
N HIS A 59 11.41 -3.21 -17.78
CA HIS A 59 10.38 -2.95 -18.77
C HIS A 59 10.52 -3.79 -20.06
N TYR A 60 9.52 -4.61 -20.38
CA TYR A 60 9.27 -5.05 -21.75
C TYR A 60 7.85 -4.62 -22.10
N VAL A 61 7.75 -3.63 -23.00
CA VAL A 61 6.51 -3.25 -23.70
C VAL A 61 6.20 -4.22 -24.80
#